data_AF-A0A5R9ACE4-F1
#
_entry.id   AF-A0A5R9ACE4-F1
#
_cell.length_a   1.000
_cell.length_b   1.000
_cell.length_c   1.000
_cell.angle_alpha   90.00
_cell.angle_beta   90.00
_cell.angle_gamma   90.00
#
_symmetry.space_group_name_H-M   'P 1'
#
loop_
_entity.id
_entity.type
_entity.pdbx_description
1 polymer ?
#
loop_
_entity_poly.entity_id
_entity_poly.type
_entity_poly.pdbx_seq_one_letter_code
_entity_poly.pdbx_strand_id
1 'polypeptide(L)'
;MDLNIRFSTTDGGAVVAQQNTQNAASKPSLLDVAKVLVRLGPKQINDEISLAIAQMKAKGIAAGIAAALMAVGLVFLTFLVVALIVAAIGGLYAAGLALWLAALIVAGAFLLIALLFALIGLAKFKGAQPLAPNDAIRGFRLDMGVAREGSDFDPKSLDRADQERRRAKEEAKRRAAAQKKTPGEGKPQQPTYTELLRRTALRRDHIAGLQDQLRKRFSKTDSAAEPLAGERAPLASSDPAHTPPQPGPHHEARNAKDFLAERWKPLAVAAGSTAAAGAFLRELIKK
;
A
#
# COMPACT_ATOMS: atom_id res chain seq x y z
N MET A 1 20.12 -57.76 -43.73
CA MET A 1 21.18 -56.75 -43.94
C MET A 1 21.08 -55.78 -42.78
N ASP A 2 21.72 -56.15 -41.67
CA ASP A 2 21.69 -55.41 -40.41
C ASP A 2 22.78 -54.34 -40.41
N LEU A 3 22.39 -53.07 -40.25
CA LEU A 3 23.32 -51.96 -40.13
C LEU A 3 23.65 -51.72 -38.66
N ASN A 4 24.76 -52.33 -38.25
CA ASN A 4 25.41 -52.19 -36.96
C ASN A 4 26.18 -50.85 -36.89
N ILE A 5 25.61 -49.83 -36.25
CA ILE A 5 26.33 -48.57 -35.97
C ILE A 5 27.05 -48.67 -34.62
N ARG A 6 28.38 -48.74 -34.69
CA ARG A 6 29.31 -48.70 -33.55
C ARG A 6 29.40 -47.28 -33.00
N PHE A 7 29.18 -47.11 -31.69
CA PHE A 7 29.62 -45.92 -30.96
C PHE A 7 31.13 -45.99 -30.72
N SER A 8 31.86 -45.01 -31.26
CA SER A 8 33.27 -44.77 -30.94
C SER A 8 33.35 -44.06 -29.59
N THR A 9 33.69 -44.79 -28.53
CA THR A 9 34.20 -44.19 -27.28
C THR A 9 35.68 -43.93 -27.49
N THR A 10 36.06 -42.67 -27.61
CA THR A 10 37.47 -42.25 -27.58
C THR A 10 37.88 -42.03 -26.14
N ASP A 11 38.95 -42.73 -25.79
CA ASP A 11 39.68 -42.71 -24.53
C ASP A 11 40.06 -41.29 -24.07
N GLY A 12 39.72 -40.99 -22.82
CA GLY A 12 40.27 -39.89 -22.02
C GLY A 12 40.66 -40.36 -20.62
N GLY A 13 40.98 -41.64 -20.47
CA GLY A 13 41.49 -42.21 -19.23
C GLY A 13 42.98 -41.96 -19.07
N ALA A 14 43.36 -40.99 -18.24
CA ALA A 14 44.57 -41.01 -17.42
C ALA A 14 44.70 -39.69 -16.65
N VAL A 15 44.22 -39.63 -15.40
CA VAL A 15 44.87 -38.98 -14.24
C VAL A 15 43.93 -39.00 -13.02
N VAL A 16 43.62 -40.18 -12.48
CA VAL A 16 43.33 -40.27 -11.04
C VAL A 16 44.06 -41.49 -10.51
N ALA A 17 45.34 -41.29 -10.27
CA ALA A 17 46.17 -42.21 -9.53
C ALA A 17 45.61 -42.37 -8.11
N GLN A 18 45.17 -43.59 -7.85
CA GLN A 18 45.23 -44.31 -6.59
C GLN A 18 46.15 -43.65 -5.53
N GLN A 19 45.55 -42.86 -4.63
CA GLN A 19 46.15 -42.51 -3.35
C GLN A 19 45.35 -43.18 -2.22
N ASN A 20 45.88 -44.33 -1.80
CA ASN A 20 46.01 -44.73 -0.41
C ASN A 20 44.73 -44.77 0.46
N THR A 21 43.88 -45.78 0.24
CA THR A 21 42.89 -46.23 1.21
C THR A 21 43.53 -47.15 2.26
N GLN A 22 44.37 -46.59 3.12
CA GLN A 22 44.67 -47.15 4.44
C GLN A 22 44.48 -46.05 5.48
N ASN A 23 43.22 -45.79 5.82
CA ASN A 23 42.82 -45.27 7.11
C ASN A 23 41.45 -45.85 7.44
N ALA A 24 41.37 -46.48 8.60
CA ALA A 24 40.22 -47.20 9.11
C ALA A 24 38.94 -46.35 9.05
N ALA A 25 37.84 -47.03 8.76
CA ALA A 25 36.48 -46.51 8.80
C ALA A 25 36.16 -45.92 10.18
N SER A 26 36.39 -44.63 10.36
CA SER A 26 35.73 -43.84 11.39
C SER A 26 34.34 -43.52 10.85
N LYS A 27 33.30 -44.16 11.40
CA LYS A 27 31.91 -43.78 11.15
C LYS A 27 31.80 -42.27 11.40
N PRO A 28 31.27 -41.46 10.47
CA PRO A 28 31.17 -40.01 10.68
C PRO A 28 30.41 -39.78 11.98
N SER A 29 31.04 -39.07 12.91
CA SER A 29 30.42 -38.72 14.19
C SER A 29 29.20 -37.85 13.91
N LEU A 30 28.14 -37.98 14.71
CA LEU A 30 26.95 -37.11 14.61
C LEU A 30 27.33 -35.62 14.66
N LEU A 31 28.45 -35.29 15.32
CA LEU A 31 29.06 -33.97 15.34
C LEU A 31 29.64 -33.56 13.98
N ASP A 32 30.23 -34.47 13.21
CA ASP A 32 30.75 -34.18 11.87
C ASP A 32 29.60 -33.96 10.88
N VAL A 33 28.52 -34.73 10.99
CA VAL A 33 27.30 -34.52 10.19
C VAL A 33 26.66 -33.17 10.51
N ALA A 34 26.53 -32.82 11.80
CA ALA A 34 26.01 -31.51 12.20
C ALA A 34 26.91 -30.37 11.71
N LYS A 35 28.24 -30.53 11.78
CA LYS A 35 29.21 -29.53 11.32
C LYS A 35 29.17 -29.33 9.81
N VAL A 36 28.96 -30.41 9.04
CA VAL A 36 28.76 -30.37 7.59
C VAL A 36 27.41 -29.71 7.27
N LEU A 37 26.34 -30.04 7.97
CA LEU A 37 25.01 -29.44 7.75
C LEU A 37 24.99 -27.93 8.06
N VAL A 38 25.63 -27.49 9.14
CA VAL A 38 25.75 -26.06 9.49
C VAL A 38 26.63 -25.32 8.47
N ARG A 39 27.62 -25.99 7.88
CA ARG A 39 28.54 -25.40 6.88
C ARG A 39 27.96 -25.39 5.46
N LEU A 40 27.13 -26.36 5.08
CA LEU A 40 26.55 -26.50 3.73
C LEU A 40 25.10 -26.02 3.63
N GLY A 41 24.32 -26.09 4.71
CA GLY A 41 22.91 -25.67 4.74
C GLY A 41 22.67 -24.25 4.19
N PRO A 42 23.45 -23.23 4.62
CA PRO A 42 23.29 -21.87 4.09
C PRO A 42 23.59 -21.77 2.59
N LYS A 43 24.55 -22.55 2.06
CA LYS A 43 24.90 -22.54 0.63
C LYS A 43 23.81 -23.18 -0.21
N GLN A 44 23.27 -24.30 0.23
CA GLN A 44 22.19 -24.98 -0.48
C GLN A 44 20.91 -24.13 -0.54
N ILE A 45 20.57 -23.44 0.55
CA ILE A 45 19.45 -22.50 0.57
C ILE A 45 19.71 -21.34 -0.42
N ASN A 46 20.92 -20.79 -0.45
CA ASN A 46 21.27 -19.72 -1.38
C ASN A 46 21.23 -20.16 -2.85
N ASP A 47 21.62 -21.39 -3.15
CA ASP A 47 21.58 -21.95 -4.50
C ASP A 47 20.14 -22.17 -4.97
N GLU A 48 19.26 -22.72 -4.11
CA GLU A 48 17.82 -22.88 -4.40
C GLU A 48 17.13 -21.51 -4.59
N ILE A 49 17.46 -20.51 -3.77
CA ILE A 49 16.97 -19.14 -3.93
C ILE A 49 17.47 -18.56 -5.26
N SER A 50 18.74 -18.75 -5.60
CA SER A 50 19.33 -18.24 -6.84
C SER A 50 18.70 -18.89 -8.07
N LEU A 51 18.41 -20.19 -8.00
CA LEU A 51 17.68 -20.93 -9.03
C LEU A 51 16.25 -20.40 -9.18
N ALA A 52 15.53 -20.21 -8.06
CA ALA A 52 14.18 -19.65 -8.06
C ALA A 52 14.15 -18.23 -8.66
N ILE A 53 15.13 -17.38 -8.29
CA ILE A 53 15.29 -16.03 -8.85
C ILE A 53 15.56 -16.09 -10.36
N ALA A 54 16.45 -16.98 -10.81
CA ALA A 54 16.77 -17.12 -12.23
C ALA A 54 15.54 -17.58 -13.04
N GLN A 55 14.78 -18.54 -12.52
CA GLN A 55 13.54 -19.00 -13.13
C GLN A 55 12.46 -17.91 -13.14
N MET A 56 12.30 -17.17 -12.04
CA MET A 56 11.39 -16.03 -11.95
C MET A 56 11.79 -14.91 -12.91
N LYS A 57 13.08 -14.65 -13.10
CA LYS A 57 13.58 -13.66 -14.05
C LYS A 57 13.27 -14.06 -15.49
N ALA A 58 13.55 -15.31 -15.86
CA ALA A 58 13.25 -15.81 -17.21
C ALA A 58 11.73 -15.78 -17.49
N LYS A 59 10.91 -16.31 -16.57
CA LYS A 59 9.44 -16.27 -16.68
C LYS A 59 8.90 -14.84 -16.63
N GLY A 60 9.49 -13.97 -15.81
CA GLY A 60 9.12 -12.58 -15.65
C GLY A 60 9.42 -11.74 -16.88
N ILE A 61 10.54 -11.98 -17.57
CA ILE A 61 10.86 -11.33 -18.84
C ILE A 61 9.87 -11.77 -19.92
N ALA A 62 9.60 -13.06 -20.05
CA ALA A 62 8.62 -13.56 -21.03
C ALA A 62 7.21 -13.00 -20.77
N ALA A 63 6.75 -13.02 -19.52
CA ALA A 63 5.49 -12.41 -19.12
C ALA A 63 5.48 -10.89 -19.35
N GLY A 64 6.60 -10.21 -19.10
CA GLY A 64 6.77 -8.79 -19.33
C GLY A 64 6.69 -8.41 -20.81
N ILE A 65 7.32 -9.18 -21.69
CA ILE A 65 7.23 -8.99 -23.16
C ILE A 65 5.80 -9.25 -23.63
N ALA A 66 5.15 -10.32 -23.16
CA ALA A 66 3.76 -10.60 -23.50
C ALA A 66 2.83 -9.47 -23.04
N ALA A 67 3.01 -8.96 -21.82
CA ALA A 67 2.25 -7.83 -21.30
C ALA A 67 2.49 -6.55 -22.10
N ALA A 68 3.73 -6.27 -22.51
CA ALA A 68 4.08 -5.13 -23.35
C ALA A 68 3.42 -5.23 -24.74
N LEU A 69 3.49 -6.39 -25.39
CA LEU A 69 2.82 -6.62 -26.68
C LEU A 69 1.30 -6.51 -26.57
N MET A 70 0.70 -7.03 -25.49
CA MET A 70 -0.72 -6.86 -25.21
C MET A 70 -1.09 -5.38 -25.01
N ALA A 71 -0.27 -4.61 -24.31
CA ALA A 71 -0.49 -3.18 -24.13
C ALA A 71 -0.44 -2.42 -25.46
N VAL A 72 0.56 -2.71 -26.31
CA VAL A 72 0.65 -2.12 -27.66
C VAL A 72 -0.55 -2.55 -28.51
N GLY A 73 -0.93 -3.81 -28.48
CA GLY A 73 -2.11 -4.33 -29.18
C GLY A 73 -3.40 -3.62 -28.75
N LEU A 74 -3.58 -3.35 -27.45
CA LEU A 74 -4.70 -2.57 -26.93
C LEU A 74 -4.73 -1.14 -27.48
N VAL A 75 -3.57 -0.49 -27.65
CA VAL A 75 -3.49 0.84 -28.29
C VAL A 75 -3.91 0.79 -29.76
N PHE A 76 -3.47 -0.21 -30.52
CA PHE A 76 -3.94 -0.36 -31.91
C PHE A 76 -5.42 -0.70 -31.99
N LEU A 77 -5.93 -1.48 -31.02
CA LEU A 77 -7.35 -1.79 -30.93
C LEU A 77 -8.19 -0.54 -30.64
N THR A 78 -7.71 0.39 -29.79
CA THR A 78 -8.43 1.66 -29.57
C THR A 78 -8.45 2.51 -30.83
N PHE A 79 -7.35 2.60 -31.58
CA PHE A 79 -7.34 3.28 -32.89
C PHE A 79 -8.29 2.62 -33.89
N LEU A 80 -8.33 1.28 -33.94
CA LEU A 80 -9.27 0.55 -34.79
C LEU A 80 -10.72 0.88 -34.44
N VAL A 81 -11.07 0.91 -33.15
CA VAL A 81 -12.44 1.25 -32.71
C VAL A 81 -12.80 2.67 -33.13
N VAL A 82 -11.90 3.65 -32.98
CA VAL A 82 -12.14 5.02 -33.46
C VAL A 82 -12.34 5.05 -34.98
N ALA A 83 -11.50 4.37 -35.74
CA ALA A 83 -11.63 4.28 -37.19
C ALA A 83 -12.97 3.65 -37.61
N LEU A 84 -13.40 2.59 -36.91
CA LEU A 84 -14.70 1.94 -37.15
C LEU A 84 -15.88 2.85 -36.81
N ILE A 85 -15.79 3.65 -35.75
CA ILE A 85 -16.82 4.65 -35.41
C ILE A 85 -16.94 5.68 -36.54
N VAL A 86 -15.81 6.23 -37.00
CA VAL A 86 -15.81 7.20 -38.11
C VAL A 86 -16.35 6.57 -39.39
N ALA A 87 -15.93 5.35 -39.71
CA ALA A 87 -16.43 4.61 -40.87
C ALA A 87 -17.94 4.33 -40.77
N ALA A 88 -18.46 3.97 -39.60
CA ALA A 88 -19.89 3.73 -39.39
C ALA A 88 -20.71 5.02 -39.57
N ILE A 89 -20.24 6.14 -39.01
CA ILE A 89 -20.89 7.45 -39.19
C ILE A 89 -20.86 7.84 -40.67
N GLY A 90 -19.71 7.71 -41.34
CA GLY A 90 -19.56 8.01 -42.76
C GLY A 90 -20.43 7.12 -43.65
N GLY A 91 -20.54 5.84 -43.33
CA GLY A 91 -21.41 4.90 -44.05
C GLY A 91 -22.90 5.22 -43.90
N LEU A 92 -23.35 5.55 -42.69
CA LEU A 92 -24.74 5.99 -42.46
C LEU A 92 -25.03 7.33 -43.15
N TYR A 93 -24.07 8.26 -43.13
CA TYR A 93 -24.17 9.51 -43.88
C TYR A 93 -24.29 9.27 -45.39
N ALA A 94 -23.45 8.38 -45.95
CA ALA A 94 -23.51 8.00 -47.36
C ALA A 94 -24.82 7.29 -47.75
N ALA A 95 -25.52 6.68 -46.79
CA ALA A 95 -26.86 6.12 -46.99
C ALA A 95 -27.99 7.18 -47.02
N GLY A 96 -27.65 8.47 -46.97
CA GLY A 96 -28.59 9.59 -47.09
C GLY A 96 -29.03 10.20 -45.75
N LEU A 97 -28.47 9.75 -44.62
CA LEU A 97 -28.75 10.36 -43.32
C LEU A 97 -27.95 11.65 -43.13
N ALA A 98 -28.52 12.62 -42.42
CA ALA A 98 -27.75 13.79 -41.98
C ALA A 98 -26.63 13.37 -41.02
N LEU A 99 -25.47 14.04 -41.09
CA LEU A 99 -24.27 13.67 -40.33
C LEU A 99 -24.51 13.62 -38.81
N TRP A 100 -25.30 14.56 -38.28
CA TRP A 100 -25.66 14.61 -36.87
C TRP A 100 -26.51 13.40 -36.45
N LEU A 101 -27.43 12.95 -37.31
CA LEU A 101 -28.29 11.81 -37.03
C LEU A 101 -27.52 10.49 -37.09
N ALA A 102 -26.64 10.35 -38.09
CA ALA A 102 -25.72 9.21 -38.17
C ALA A 102 -24.85 9.08 -36.92
N ALA A 103 -24.29 10.20 -36.44
CA ALA A 103 -23.51 10.22 -35.21
C ALA A 103 -24.33 9.83 -33.96
N LEU A 104 -25.57 10.31 -33.82
CA LEU A 104 -26.44 9.95 -32.71
C LEU A 104 -26.83 8.46 -32.72
N ILE A 105 -27.07 7.87 -33.89
CA ILE A 105 -27.40 6.44 -34.01
C ILE A 105 -26.22 5.58 -33.57
N VAL A 106 -25.00 5.89 -34.06
CA VAL A 106 -23.79 5.16 -33.67
C VAL A 106 -23.53 5.33 -32.18
N ALA A 107 -23.64 6.55 -31.65
CA ALA A 107 -23.49 6.80 -30.21
C ALA A 107 -24.52 6.03 -29.36
N GLY A 108 -25.78 5.97 -29.80
CA GLY A 108 -26.83 5.19 -29.16
C GLY A 108 -26.51 3.70 -29.12
N ALA A 109 -25.98 3.13 -30.21
CA ALA A 109 -25.55 1.74 -30.24
C ALA A 109 -24.42 1.46 -29.22
N PHE A 110 -23.42 2.34 -29.13
CA PHE A 110 -22.35 2.22 -28.13
C PHE A 110 -22.86 2.39 -26.70
N LEU A 111 -23.86 3.25 -26.47
CA LEU A 111 -24.47 3.41 -25.15
C LEU A 111 -25.19 2.13 -24.69
N LEU A 112 -25.88 1.43 -25.59
CA LEU A 112 -26.51 0.15 -25.29
C LEU A 112 -25.48 -0.93 -24.94
N ILE A 113 -24.38 -0.99 -25.69
CA ILE A 113 -23.26 -1.90 -25.42
C ILE A 113 -22.64 -1.57 -24.04
N ALA A 114 -22.39 -0.29 -23.76
CA ALA A 114 -21.84 0.16 -22.48
C ALA A 114 -22.77 -0.18 -21.31
N LEU A 115 -24.09 0.01 -21.47
CA LEU A 115 -25.08 -0.38 -20.47
C LEU A 115 -25.06 -1.88 -20.21
N LEU A 116 -24.96 -2.71 -21.25
CA LEU A 116 -24.86 -4.16 -21.10
C LEU A 116 -23.61 -4.55 -20.30
N PHE A 117 -22.45 -3.99 -20.64
CA PHE A 117 -21.23 -4.24 -19.87
C PHE A 117 -21.32 -3.74 -18.43
N ALA A 118 -21.93 -2.58 -18.20
CA ALA A 118 -22.15 -2.06 -16.85
C ALA A 118 -23.06 -2.99 -16.02
N LEU A 119 -24.12 -3.53 -16.63
CA LEU A 119 -25.01 -4.48 -15.95
C LEU A 119 -24.31 -5.81 -15.64
N ILE A 120 -23.56 -6.36 -16.60
CA ILE A 120 -22.76 -7.59 -16.38
C ILE A 120 -21.69 -7.34 -15.30
N GLY A 121 -21.00 -6.21 -15.39
CA GLY A 121 -19.99 -5.79 -14.41
C GLY A 121 -20.59 -5.63 -13.02
N LEU A 122 -21.76 -5.01 -12.90
CA LEU A 122 -22.47 -4.87 -11.64
C LEU A 122 -22.94 -6.21 -11.09
N ALA A 123 -23.43 -7.11 -11.94
CA ALA A 123 -23.84 -8.46 -11.54
C ALA A 123 -22.65 -9.28 -11.01
N LYS A 124 -21.52 -9.25 -11.74
CA LYS A 124 -20.27 -9.90 -11.32
C LYS A 124 -19.70 -9.28 -10.05
N PHE A 125 -19.69 -7.96 -9.94
CA PHE A 125 -19.21 -7.24 -8.76
C PHE A 125 -20.05 -7.55 -7.52
N LYS A 126 -21.38 -7.62 -7.67
CA LYS A 126 -22.29 -8.04 -6.60
C LYS A 126 -22.03 -9.49 -6.16
N GLY A 127 -21.76 -10.39 -7.11
CA GLY A 127 -21.41 -11.79 -6.82
C GLY A 127 -20.03 -11.95 -6.16
N ALA A 128 -19.10 -11.01 -6.38
CA ALA A 128 -17.76 -11.03 -5.83
C ALA A 128 -17.66 -10.45 -4.40
N GLN A 129 -18.78 -10.02 -3.80
CA GLN A 129 -18.82 -9.62 -2.39
C GLN A 129 -18.98 -10.85 -1.48
N PRO A 130 -18.14 -11.01 -0.44
CA PRO A 130 -17.20 -10.03 0.12
C PRO A 130 -15.80 -10.08 -0.52
N LEU A 131 -15.33 -8.95 -1.07
CA LEU A 131 -13.96 -8.81 -1.59
C LEU A 131 -12.88 -8.84 -0.49
N ALA A 132 -13.29 -8.78 0.78
CA ALA A 132 -12.39 -8.97 1.89
C ALA A 132 -12.00 -10.46 1.97
N PRO A 133 -10.69 -10.79 2.00
CA PRO A 133 -10.23 -12.17 2.21
C PRO A 133 -10.49 -12.56 3.68
N ASN A 134 -11.75 -12.82 4.01
CA ASN A 134 -12.21 -13.10 5.37
C ASN A 134 -11.46 -14.29 5.96
N ASP A 135 -11.12 -15.29 5.13
CA ASP A 135 -10.38 -16.46 5.57
C ASP A 135 -8.92 -16.14 5.93
N ALA A 136 -8.25 -15.27 5.18
CA ALA A 136 -6.89 -14.83 5.50
C ALA A 136 -6.85 -13.97 6.77
N ILE A 137 -7.83 -13.07 6.93
CA ILE A 137 -7.97 -12.24 8.13
C ILE A 137 -8.32 -13.11 9.35
N ARG A 138 -9.18 -14.12 9.16
CA ARG A 138 -9.53 -15.10 10.21
C ARG A 138 -8.34 -15.94 10.62
N GLY A 139 -7.56 -16.46 9.67
CA GLY A 139 -6.32 -17.19 9.93
C GLY A 139 -5.34 -16.34 10.74
N PHE A 140 -5.09 -15.10 10.32
CA PHE A 140 -4.22 -14.19 11.06
C PHE A 140 -4.71 -13.89 12.49
N ARG A 141 -6.02 -13.69 12.67
CA ARG A 141 -6.62 -13.51 14.01
C ARG A 141 -6.50 -14.77 14.87
N LEU A 142 -6.62 -15.95 14.26
CA LEU A 142 -6.45 -17.24 14.91
C LEU A 142 -5.00 -17.39 15.38
N ASP A 143 -4.04 -17.14 14.50
CA ASP A 143 -2.61 -17.24 14.80
C ASP A 143 -2.21 -16.28 15.93
N MET A 144 -2.75 -15.05 15.94
CA MET A 144 -2.53 -14.11 17.04
C MET A 144 -3.22 -14.53 18.35
N GLY A 145 -4.40 -15.15 18.27
CA GLY A 145 -5.11 -15.68 19.43
C GLY A 145 -4.32 -16.81 20.09
N VAL A 146 -3.87 -17.77 19.29
CA VAL A 146 -3.03 -18.89 19.74
C VAL A 146 -1.67 -18.38 20.24
N ALA A 147 -1.08 -17.37 19.61
CA ALA A 147 0.18 -16.79 20.08
C ALA A 147 0.03 -16.06 21.44
N ARG A 148 -1.15 -15.55 21.77
CA ARG A 148 -1.43 -14.83 23.03
C ARG A 148 -1.90 -15.73 24.16
N GLU A 149 -2.82 -16.63 23.86
CA GLU A 149 -3.56 -17.44 24.83
C GLU A 149 -3.13 -18.92 24.81
N GLY A 150 -2.28 -19.32 23.86
CA GLY A 150 -1.75 -20.68 23.78
C GLY A 150 -2.83 -21.71 23.49
N SER A 151 -2.77 -22.86 24.15
CA SER A 151 -3.74 -23.95 24.01
C SER A 151 -5.13 -23.63 24.56
N ASP A 152 -5.25 -22.61 25.40
CA ASP A 152 -6.51 -22.21 26.02
C ASP A 152 -7.40 -21.39 25.07
N PHE A 153 -6.85 -20.98 23.92
CA PHE A 153 -7.57 -20.23 22.90
C PHE A 153 -8.65 -21.10 22.23
N ASP A 154 -9.93 -20.78 22.46
CA ASP A 154 -11.05 -21.44 21.76
C ASP A 154 -11.33 -20.79 20.39
N PRO A 155 -11.08 -21.48 19.26
CA PRO A 155 -11.36 -20.96 17.92
C PRO A 155 -12.84 -20.63 17.69
N LYS A 156 -13.77 -21.29 18.40
CA LYS A 156 -15.21 -21.05 18.24
C LYS A 156 -15.65 -19.71 18.83
N SER A 157 -14.83 -19.09 19.69
CA SER A 157 -15.12 -17.75 20.24
C SER A 157 -15.12 -16.67 19.15
N LEU A 158 -14.22 -16.77 18.17
CA LEU A 158 -14.15 -15.87 17.02
C LEU A 158 -15.40 -15.95 16.13
N ASP A 159 -15.85 -17.17 15.86
CA ASP A 159 -17.01 -17.42 15.01
C ASP A 159 -18.31 -16.93 15.68
N ARG A 160 -18.42 -17.04 17.02
CA ARG A 160 -19.53 -16.46 17.80
C ARG A 160 -19.53 -14.93 17.73
N ALA A 161 -18.39 -14.30 17.97
CA ALA A 161 -18.26 -12.84 17.92
C ALA A 161 -18.54 -12.26 16.52
N ASP A 162 -18.11 -12.95 15.47
CA ASP A 162 -18.38 -12.53 14.09
C ASP A 162 -19.86 -12.71 13.72
N GLN A 163 -20.52 -13.77 14.19
CA GLN A 163 -21.97 -13.95 14.04
C GLN A 163 -22.78 -12.88 14.76
N GLU A 164 -22.42 -12.53 16.00
CA GLU A 164 -23.07 -11.45 16.75
C GLU A 164 -22.93 -10.09 16.05
N ARG A 165 -21.74 -9.76 15.54
CA ARG A 165 -21.54 -8.54 14.74
C ARG A 165 -22.39 -8.53 13.47
N ARG A 166 -22.56 -9.67 12.80
CA ARG A 166 -23.42 -9.78 11.61
C ARG A 166 -24.89 -9.53 11.97
N ARG A 167 -25.39 -10.18 13.02
CA ARG A 167 -26.76 -9.98 13.54
C ARG A 167 -27.00 -8.54 13.96
N ALA A 168 -26.08 -7.93 14.71
CA ALA A 168 -26.18 -6.53 15.12
C ALA A 168 -26.19 -5.57 13.91
N LYS A 169 -25.38 -5.82 12.88
CA LYS A 169 -25.41 -5.04 11.63
C LYS A 169 -26.71 -5.21 10.87
N GLU A 170 -27.25 -6.42 10.80
CA GLU A 170 -28.54 -6.69 10.15
C GLU A 170 -29.70 -6.03 10.89
N GLU A 171 -29.72 -6.12 12.22
CA GLU A 171 -30.69 -5.41 13.05
C GLU A 171 -30.57 -3.90 12.90
N ALA A 172 -29.36 -3.34 12.95
CA ALA A 172 -29.14 -1.91 12.72
C ALA A 172 -29.62 -1.47 11.34
N LYS A 173 -29.37 -2.27 10.29
CA LYS A 173 -29.90 -2.02 8.94
C LYS A 173 -31.42 -2.10 8.89
N ARG A 174 -32.04 -3.09 9.56
CA ARG A 174 -33.50 -3.23 9.65
C ARG A 174 -34.12 -2.05 10.39
N ARG A 175 -33.54 -1.62 11.53
CA ARG A 175 -33.96 -0.44 12.29
C ARG A 175 -33.82 0.84 11.46
N ALA A 176 -32.71 1.03 10.76
CA ALA A 176 -32.51 2.16 9.86
C ALA A 176 -33.48 2.14 8.66
N ALA A 177 -33.80 0.96 8.12
CA ALA A 177 -34.79 0.81 7.05
C ALA A 177 -36.23 1.03 7.55
N ALA A 178 -36.54 0.67 8.80
CA ALA A 178 -37.83 0.93 9.43
C ALA A 178 -38.03 2.42 9.73
N GLN A 179 -37.00 3.10 10.27
CA GLN A 179 -36.99 4.55 10.48
C GLN A 179 -37.18 5.33 9.17
N LYS A 180 -36.67 4.81 8.05
CA LYS A 180 -36.89 5.41 6.71
C LYS A 180 -38.30 5.18 6.15
N LYS A 181 -39.05 4.19 6.67
CA LYS A 181 -40.37 3.79 6.16
C LYS A 181 -41.54 4.33 6.98
N THR A 182 -41.33 4.75 8.23
CA THR A 182 -42.33 5.45 9.04
C THR A 182 -42.59 6.85 8.47
N PRO A 183 -43.79 7.14 7.92
CA PRO A 183 -44.17 8.49 7.53
C PRO A 183 -44.62 9.23 8.80
N GLY A 184 -43.69 9.88 9.50
CA GLY A 184 -44.06 10.60 10.72
C GLY A 184 -42.92 11.17 11.57
N GLU A 185 -41.70 10.63 11.51
CA GLU A 185 -40.55 11.27 12.18
C GLU A 185 -39.81 12.13 11.17
N GLY A 186 -40.13 13.43 11.21
CA GLY A 186 -39.45 14.45 10.43
C GLY A 186 -37.93 14.35 10.59
N LYS A 187 -37.21 14.76 9.53
CA LYS A 187 -35.77 15.08 9.58
C LYS A 187 -35.46 15.74 10.93
N PRO A 188 -34.36 15.38 11.62
CA PRO A 188 -34.06 15.92 12.94
C PRO A 188 -34.31 17.43 12.92
N GLN A 189 -35.33 17.87 13.66
CA GLN A 189 -35.73 19.27 13.65
C GLN A 189 -34.49 20.06 14.03
N GLN A 190 -34.06 20.96 13.15
CA GLN A 190 -32.82 21.70 13.38
C GLN A 190 -32.95 22.34 14.77
N PRO A 191 -31.96 22.14 15.66
CA PRO A 191 -32.08 22.62 17.03
C PRO A 191 -32.46 24.11 16.99
N THR A 192 -33.54 24.46 17.67
CA THR A 192 -34.06 25.84 17.70
C THR A 192 -32.93 26.80 18.07
N TYR A 193 -32.93 28.01 17.51
CA TYR A 193 -31.84 28.98 17.72
C TYR A 193 -31.46 29.19 19.20
N THR A 194 -32.45 29.17 20.08
CA THR A 194 -32.29 29.23 21.55
C THR A 194 -31.57 28.01 22.13
N GLU A 195 -31.84 26.82 21.59
CA GLU A 195 -31.17 25.55 21.92
C GLU A 195 -29.70 25.58 21.49
N LEU A 196 -29.41 26.15 20.32
CA LEU A 196 -28.04 26.33 19.80
C LEU A 196 -27.24 27.30 20.67
N LEU A 197 -27.85 28.39 21.12
CA LEU A 197 -27.24 29.32 22.07
C LEU A 197 -26.94 28.64 23.40
N ARG A 198 -27.89 27.88 23.96
CA ARG A 198 -27.70 27.12 25.20
C ARG A 198 -26.56 26.11 25.10
N ARG A 199 -26.51 25.34 24.01
CA ARG A 199 -25.41 24.39 23.72
C ARG A 199 -24.06 25.08 23.52
N THR A 200 -24.05 26.31 23.05
CA THR A 200 -22.82 27.08 22.86
C THR A 200 -22.33 27.65 24.18
N ALA A 201 -23.23 28.13 25.04
CA ALA A 201 -22.90 28.55 26.40
C ALA A 201 -22.30 27.38 27.22
N LEU A 202 -22.97 26.22 27.23
CA LEU A 202 -22.47 25.02 27.91
C LEU A 202 -21.10 24.57 27.42
N ARG A 203 -20.83 24.69 26.10
CA ARG A 203 -19.51 24.38 25.54
C ARG A 203 -18.43 25.34 26.04
N ARG A 204 -18.75 26.63 26.20
CA ARG A 204 -17.79 27.63 26.72
C ARG A 204 -17.44 27.34 28.18
N ASP A 205 -18.44 27.01 28.99
CA ASP A 205 -18.21 26.64 30.40
C ASP A 205 -17.36 25.39 30.53
N HIS A 206 -17.62 24.38 29.68
CA HIS A 206 -16.83 23.16 29.65
C HIS A 206 -15.37 23.40 29.21
N ILE A 207 -15.15 24.27 28.21
CA ILE A 207 -13.80 24.66 27.77
C ILE A 207 -13.08 25.47 28.86
N ALA A 208 -13.78 26.36 29.55
CA ALA A 208 -13.21 27.12 30.67
C ALA A 208 -12.74 26.18 31.79
N GLY A 209 -13.55 25.19 32.16
CA GLY A 209 -13.16 24.17 33.12
C GLY A 209 -11.91 23.38 32.72
N LEU A 210 -11.78 23.02 31.42
CA LEU A 210 -10.58 22.37 30.90
C LEU A 210 -9.35 23.28 30.95
N GLN A 211 -9.49 24.58 30.66
CA GLN A 211 -8.39 25.54 30.76
C GLN A 211 -7.91 25.73 32.20
N ASP A 212 -8.82 25.79 33.17
CA ASP A 212 -8.46 25.89 34.59
C ASP A 212 -7.72 24.65 35.08
N GLN A 213 -8.14 23.46 34.64
CA GLN A 213 -7.45 22.21 34.92
C GLN A 213 -6.04 22.19 34.34
N LEU A 214 -5.88 22.65 33.08
CA LEU A 214 -4.56 22.78 32.45
C LEU A 214 -3.69 23.79 33.20
N ARG A 215 -4.22 24.98 33.53
CA ARG A 215 -3.48 26.03 34.23
C ARG A 215 -3.02 25.59 35.62
N LYS A 216 -3.87 24.92 36.40
CA LYS A 216 -3.49 24.33 37.70
C LYS A 216 -2.38 23.29 37.57
N ARG A 217 -2.39 22.49 36.48
CA ARG A 217 -1.38 21.48 36.23
C ARG A 217 -0.02 22.09 35.87
N PHE A 218 -0.02 23.15 35.06
CA PHE A 218 1.19 23.90 34.72
C PHE A 218 1.72 24.72 35.91
N SER A 219 0.88 25.42 36.68
CA SER A 219 1.35 26.18 37.85
C SER A 219 1.88 25.28 38.97
N LYS A 220 1.33 24.06 39.15
CA LYS A 220 1.90 23.06 40.06
C LYS A 220 3.27 22.54 39.60
N THR A 221 3.59 22.69 38.32
CA THR A 221 4.89 22.31 37.73
C THR A 221 5.90 23.47 37.82
N ASP A 222 5.43 24.72 37.66
CA ASP A 222 6.29 25.92 37.68
C ASP A 222 6.61 26.42 39.11
N SER A 223 5.77 26.15 40.12
CA SER A 223 6.04 26.53 41.53
C SER A 223 7.15 25.72 42.22
N ALA A 224 7.90 24.87 41.49
CA ALA A 224 9.15 24.27 41.96
C ALA A 224 10.40 25.10 41.60
N ALA A 225 10.24 26.29 41.00
CA ALA A 225 11.34 27.21 40.74
C ALA A 225 11.14 28.54 41.49
N GLU A 226 11.80 28.66 42.64
CA GLU A 226 11.97 29.92 43.36
C GLU A 226 12.96 30.84 42.61
N PRO A 227 12.77 32.18 42.59
CA PRO A 227 13.69 33.09 41.95
C PRO A 227 14.69 33.67 42.97
N LEU A 228 16.00 33.43 42.76
CA LEU A 228 17.04 34.18 43.47
C LEU A 228 17.31 35.50 42.75
N ALA A 229 17.14 36.58 43.50
CA ALA A 229 17.55 37.93 43.17
C ALA A 229 19.03 38.18 43.53
N GLY A 230 19.64 39.16 42.85
CA GLY A 230 20.98 39.70 43.10
C GLY A 230 21.92 39.39 41.93
N GLU A 231 22.54 40.33 41.20
CA GLU A 231 23.04 41.64 41.59
C GLU A 231 23.25 42.50 40.32
N ARG A 232 22.94 43.81 40.40
CA ARG A 232 23.44 44.85 39.48
C ARG A 232 24.91 45.12 39.87
N ALA A 233 25.89 45.43 39.03
CA ALA A 233 26.03 46.51 38.06
C ALA A 233 27.48 46.42 37.44
N PRO A 234 28.02 47.44 36.74
CA PRO A 234 28.36 47.39 35.31
C PRO A 234 29.88 47.35 35.04
N LEU A 235 30.32 47.28 33.77
CA LEU A 235 31.28 48.22 33.16
C LEU A 235 31.74 47.78 31.75
N ALA A 236 32.16 48.78 30.99
CA ALA A 236 32.42 48.77 29.56
C ALA A 236 33.86 48.40 29.18
N SER A 237 34.05 48.14 27.86
CA SER A 237 35.28 48.24 27.04
C SER A 237 36.45 47.31 27.41
N SER A 238 37.20 46.67 26.51
CA SER A 238 37.62 47.01 25.13
C SER A 238 38.30 45.78 24.49
N ASP A 239 38.12 45.59 23.18
CA ASP A 239 38.98 44.82 22.27
C ASP A 239 40.32 45.58 21.98
N PRO A 240 41.39 45.04 21.31
CA PRO A 240 41.41 43.86 20.42
C PRO A 240 42.69 42.96 20.46
N ALA A 241 42.62 41.90 19.65
CA ALA A 241 43.68 41.27 18.85
C ALA A 241 44.60 40.21 19.49
N HIS A 242 44.51 38.96 18.97
CA HIS A 242 45.61 38.22 18.35
C HIS A 242 45.09 37.01 17.53
N THR A 243 45.71 36.78 16.36
CA THR A 243 45.40 35.79 15.31
C THR A 243 46.18 34.46 15.53
N PRO A 244 46.10 33.42 14.63
CA PRO A 244 45.65 32.02 14.82
C PRO A 244 46.86 31.02 14.97
N PRO A 245 46.81 29.66 14.74
CA PRO A 245 45.73 28.72 14.33
C PRO A 245 45.63 27.33 15.06
N GLN A 246 44.41 26.74 15.07
CA GLN A 246 43.95 25.31 15.00
C GLN A 246 44.50 24.22 15.97
N PRO A 247 43.79 23.08 16.29
CA PRO A 247 42.74 22.36 15.52
C PRO A 247 41.52 21.73 16.27
N GLY A 248 40.35 21.66 15.60
CA GLY A 248 39.19 20.74 15.82
C GLY A 248 38.21 21.04 16.99
N PRO A 249 36.96 20.51 17.04
CA PRO A 249 36.10 19.86 16.05
C PRO A 249 34.65 20.44 16.02
N HIS A 250 34.19 21.06 14.93
CA HIS A 250 32.78 21.45 14.76
C HIS A 250 32.30 21.25 13.32
N HIS A 251 32.00 20.01 12.93
CA HIS A 251 31.38 19.70 11.64
C HIS A 251 30.01 18.99 11.73
N GLU A 252 29.46 18.79 12.92
CA GLU A 252 28.25 17.96 13.06
C GLU A 252 26.93 18.75 12.88
N ALA A 253 26.90 20.01 13.31
CA ALA A 253 25.65 20.79 13.34
C ALA A 253 25.24 21.43 11.99
N ARG A 254 26.17 21.60 11.04
CA ARG A 254 25.83 22.10 9.68
C ARG A 254 25.31 20.99 8.77
N ASN A 255 25.89 19.78 8.87
CA ASN A 255 25.47 18.63 8.07
C ASN A 255 24.01 18.24 8.32
N ALA A 256 23.50 18.34 9.55
CA ALA A 256 22.11 17.98 9.84
C ALA A 256 21.08 18.86 9.11
N LYS A 257 21.39 20.15 8.87
CA LYS A 257 20.50 21.08 8.17
C LYS A 257 20.59 20.90 6.65
N ASP A 258 21.79 20.64 6.14
CA ASP A 258 22.02 20.42 4.71
C ASP A 258 21.47 19.05 4.25
N PHE A 259 21.61 18.00 5.08
CA PHE A 259 20.98 16.69 4.84
C PHE A 259 19.45 16.74 4.84
N LEU A 260 18.84 17.58 5.69
CA LEU A 260 17.38 17.77 5.68
C LEU A 260 16.91 18.51 4.43
N ALA A 261 17.66 19.50 3.97
CA ALA A 261 17.33 20.29 2.78
C ALA A 261 17.48 19.48 1.47
N GLU A 262 18.45 18.57 1.38
CA GLU A 262 18.64 17.72 0.19
C GLU A 262 17.57 16.65 0.03
N ARG A 263 17.04 16.09 1.13
CA ARG A 263 16.03 15.01 1.06
C ARG A 263 14.64 15.48 0.66
N TRP A 264 14.32 16.77 0.84
CA TRP A 264 12.98 17.31 0.58
C TRP A 264 12.83 17.96 -0.81
N LYS A 265 13.94 18.27 -1.49
CA LYS A 265 13.94 18.78 -2.87
C LYS A 265 13.33 17.82 -3.92
N PRO A 266 13.59 16.50 -3.92
CA PRO A 266 12.94 15.60 -4.88
C PRO A 266 11.45 15.33 -4.58
N LEU A 267 10.95 15.60 -3.37
CA LEU A 267 9.53 15.45 -3.02
C LEU A 267 8.69 16.67 -3.40
N ALA A 268 9.30 17.86 -3.50
CA ALA A 268 8.64 19.06 -4.02
C ALA A 268 8.28 18.93 -5.51
N VAL A 269 9.08 18.19 -6.29
CA VAL A 269 8.80 17.89 -7.70
C VAL A 269 7.59 16.94 -7.85
N ALA A 270 7.31 16.09 -6.86
CA ALA A 270 6.10 15.25 -6.83
C ALA A 270 4.84 16.03 -6.39
N ALA A 271 4.98 17.04 -5.52
CA ALA A 271 3.86 17.88 -5.09
C ALA A 271 3.29 18.74 -6.25
N GLY A 272 4.15 19.16 -7.20
CA GLY A 272 3.72 19.90 -8.39
C GLY A 272 2.81 19.12 -9.36
N SER A 273 2.81 17.78 -9.31
CA SER A 273 2.02 16.94 -10.23
C SER A 273 0.53 16.83 -9.86
N THR A 274 0.17 17.08 -8.60
CA THR A 274 -1.23 17.00 -8.16
C THR A 274 -2.08 18.20 -8.58
N ALA A 275 -1.46 19.38 -8.76
CA ALA A 275 -2.18 20.57 -9.21
C ALA A 275 -2.58 20.50 -10.70
N ALA A 276 -1.72 19.93 -11.56
CA ALA A 276 -2.02 19.77 -12.98
C ALA A 276 -3.09 18.70 -13.24
N ALA A 277 -3.08 17.60 -12.48
CA ALA A 277 -4.10 16.55 -12.57
C ALA A 277 -5.49 17.07 -12.14
N GLY A 278 -5.56 17.93 -11.11
CA GLY A 278 -6.81 18.53 -10.66
C GLY A 278 -7.41 19.52 -11.67
N ALA A 279 -6.58 20.32 -12.34
CA ALA A 279 -7.04 21.23 -13.39
C ALA A 279 -7.54 20.48 -14.63
N PHE A 280 -6.85 19.40 -15.03
CA PHE A 280 -7.27 18.57 -16.18
C PHE A 280 -8.58 17.81 -15.89
N LEU A 281 -8.80 17.37 -14.65
CA LEU A 281 -10.05 16.73 -14.24
C LEU A 281 -11.24 17.71 -14.22
N ARG A 282 -10.99 18.99 -13.92
CA ARG A 282 -12.02 20.05 -13.94
C ARG A 282 -12.45 20.44 -15.36
N GLU A 283 -11.55 20.38 -16.33
CA GLU A 283 -11.84 20.69 -17.73
C GLU A 283 -12.64 19.56 -18.42
N LEU A 284 -12.44 18.31 -17.99
CA LEU A 284 -13.14 17.12 -18.52
C LEU A 284 -14.61 17.01 -18.08
N ILE A 285 -15.01 17.73 -17.03
CA ILE A 285 -16.39 17.73 -16.50
C ILE A 285 -17.20 18.92 -17.04
N LYS A 286 -16.56 19.85 -17.76
CA LYS A 286 -17.17 21.08 -18.27
C LYS A 286 -17.49 21.07 -19.77
N LYS A 287 -17.41 19.91 -20.43
CA LYS A 287 -17.89 19.70 -21.80
C LYS A 287 -19.11 18.79 -21.82
#